data_AF-A0A1I7S1A3-F1
#
_entry.id   AF-A0A1I7S1A3-F1
#
_cell.length_a   1.000
_cell.length_b   1.000
_cell.length_c   1.000
_cell.angle_alpha   90.00
_cell.angle_beta   90.00
_cell.angle_gamma   90.00
#
_symmetry.space_group_name_H-M   'P 1'
#
loop_
_entity.id
_entity.type
_entity.pdbx_description
1 polymer ?
#
loop_
_entity_poly.entity_id
_entity_poly.type
_entity_poly.pdbx_seq_one_letter_code
_entity_poly.pdbx_strand_id
1 'polypeptide(L)'
;MDDLISSTSSSTSDRLGWLDVNAFNLEVERNKVRNHTENYKWQNNKKLVVRRGIGFTIHLSTSKPFNLRAHAIIFIFNIGTGRSQPNATQQIQVLPKIAMEQSQFGTDWAAEILESDENSVAVEIHIPIKCIIGCWRVRIFSGSSDENEQISNVHECSVSKFQKLDVYVLFNPYLEADPSFYENACERAFYLNQQTELSFSGTKVGPNSYNFSKNPWVHGQFDENTLKTAVFLLEKMTKDEKKPKTTGITVNDRMNVVRVIRKMAFAVKTIFFMTADAEIDDTNFISTKQLIDKFIESQRSLISTESFVQANLYISLIRSLGICARSVTCIEASYDADPTLTVDRAFVKNSDDFTFEPMRNSVGQLWECTRTYHIWVECFCRRSDIGSEFDGWQLVDPTAPESPLSARQFGPASLRSLKATKLEVPYDARLFYGMYRSNKVQWFYEYESEADEYRLLHVKFCWGNEL
;
A
#
# COMPACT_ATOMS: atom_id res chain seq x y z
N MET A 1 39.89 -12.76 -26.24
CA MET A 1 40.37 -11.38 -26.53
C MET A 1 40.31 -10.65 -25.20
N ASP A 2 41.07 -11.26 -24.29
CA ASP A 2 41.30 -10.87 -22.92
C ASP A 2 42.64 -10.13 -22.92
N ASP A 3 42.91 -9.42 -21.81
CA ASP A 3 44.10 -8.62 -21.52
C ASP A 3 43.96 -7.13 -21.84
N LEU A 4 43.49 -6.39 -20.82
CA LEU A 4 44.14 -5.18 -20.33
C LEU A 4 43.57 -4.82 -18.93
N ILE A 5 43.98 -5.59 -17.93
CA ILE A 5 43.92 -5.18 -16.51
C ILE A 5 45.34 -5.32 -15.96
N SER A 6 46.01 -4.19 -15.72
CA SER A 6 47.15 -4.11 -14.79
C SER A 6 47.44 -2.66 -14.40
N SER A 7 47.23 -2.39 -13.11
CA SER A 7 47.91 -1.40 -12.25
C SER A 7 47.87 0.09 -12.63
N THR A 8 47.05 0.88 -11.92
CA THR A 8 47.52 1.84 -10.90
C THR A 8 46.32 2.54 -10.25
N SER A 9 46.17 2.32 -8.95
CA SER A 9 45.22 2.99 -8.07
C SER A 9 45.76 4.38 -7.69
N SER A 10 45.37 5.39 -8.46
CA SER A 10 45.30 6.78 -8.03
C SER A 10 44.07 7.40 -8.68
N SER A 11 43.20 8.01 -7.87
CA SER A 11 42.00 8.75 -8.25
C SER A 11 42.12 9.44 -9.62
N THR A 12 41.43 8.91 -10.63
CA THR A 12 41.31 9.55 -11.95
C THR A 12 40.54 10.88 -11.90
N SER A 13 39.86 11.20 -10.78
CA SER A 13 39.19 12.50 -10.60
C SER A 13 40.16 13.66 -10.37
N ASP A 14 41.35 13.42 -9.79
CA ASP A 14 42.31 14.49 -9.50
C ASP A 14 43.03 15.02 -10.75
N ARG A 15 43.02 14.26 -11.86
CA ARG A 15 43.74 14.63 -13.10
C ARG A 15 42.96 15.52 -14.06
N LEU A 16 41.64 15.69 -13.87
CA LEU A 16 40.78 16.42 -14.82
C LEU A 16 40.24 17.76 -14.28
N GLY A 17 40.49 18.08 -13.01
CA GLY A 17 39.99 19.33 -12.42
C GLY A 17 38.46 19.43 -12.47
N TRP A 18 37.73 18.31 -12.41
CA TRP A 18 36.27 18.29 -12.37
C TRP A 18 35.78 18.33 -10.92
N LEU A 19 34.59 18.92 -10.68
CA LEU A 19 33.97 18.87 -9.37
C LEU A 19 33.50 17.43 -9.10
N ASP A 20 33.86 16.86 -7.97
CA ASP A 20 33.37 15.56 -7.51
C ASP A 20 32.63 15.73 -6.18
N VAL A 21 31.69 14.83 -5.89
CA VAL A 21 31.01 14.74 -4.60
C VAL A 21 31.53 13.51 -3.86
N ASN A 22 32.19 13.77 -2.73
CA ASN A 22 32.92 12.77 -1.95
C ASN A 22 32.06 12.12 -0.87
N ALA A 23 31.15 12.90 -0.27
CA ALA A 23 30.25 12.46 0.77
C ALA A 23 28.93 13.26 0.72
N PHE A 24 27.90 12.75 1.38
CA PHE A 24 26.67 13.50 1.61
C PHE A 24 26.19 13.31 3.06
N ASN A 25 25.39 14.26 3.55
CA ASN A 25 24.61 14.16 4.78
C ASN A 25 23.12 14.43 4.48
N LEU A 26 22.25 13.48 4.80
CA LEU A 26 20.79 13.57 4.58
C LEU A 26 20.06 14.36 5.66
N GLU A 27 20.74 14.98 6.62
CA GLU A 27 20.10 15.78 7.69
C GLU A 27 18.92 15.06 8.34
N VAL A 28 19.10 13.76 8.63
CA VAL A 28 18.02 12.82 8.94
C VAL A 28 17.12 13.34 10.07
N GLU A 29 17.71 13.90 11.12
CA GLU A 29 16.99 14.43 12.27
C GLU A 29 16.09 15.62 11.92
N ARG A 30 16.56 16.51 11.04
CA ARG A 30 15.78 17.66 10.56
C ARG A 30 14.69 17.21 9.60
N ASN A 31 15.04 16.36 8.65
CA ASN A 31 14.13 15.93 7.60
C ASN A 31 13.00 15.04 8.11
N LYS A 32 13.25 14.18 9.10
CA LYS A 32 12.19 13.33 9.68
C LYS A 32 11.12 14.14 10.43
N VAL A 33 11.52 15.21 11.11
CA VAL A 33 10.58 16.11 11.79
C VAL A 33 9.74 16.87 10.77
N ARG A 34 10.39 17.45 9.75
CA ARG A 34 9.70 18.18 8.68
C ARG A 34 8.72 17.31 7.89
N ASN A 35 9.00 16.01 7.75
CA ASN A 35 8.18 15.07 6.99
C ASN A 35 7.19 14.26 7.84
N HIS A 36 7.14 14.47 9.17
CA HIS A 36 6.34 13.64 10.08
C HIS A 36 6.65 12.13 9.94
N THR A 37 7.94 11.78 9.94
CA THR A 37 8.47 10.42 9.79
C THR A 37 9.43 10.04 10.92
N GLU A 38 9.36 10.71 12.08
CA GLU A 38 10.21 10.49 13.25
C GLU A 38 10.11 9.07 13.81
N ASN A 39 8.94 8.43 13.65
CA ASN A 39 8.69 7.08 14.14
C ASN A 39 9.46 5.99 13.37
N TYR A 40 9.92 6.26 12.14
CA TYR A 40 10.77 5.33 11.38
C TYR A 40 12.22 5.41 11.89
N LYS A 41 12.50 4.73 13.01
CA LYS A 41 13.77 4.85 13.77
C LYS A 41 15.01 4.31 13.07
N TRP A 42 14.86 3.53 11.99
CA TRP A 42 15.96 2.91 11.24
C TRP A 42 16.54 3.81 10.14
N GLN A 43 16.01 5.02 9.97
CA GLN A 43 16.59 6.04 9.09
C GLN A 43 18.02 6.36 9.50
N ASN A 44 18.86 6.63 8.50
CA ASN A 44 20.27 6.96 8.70
C ASN A 44 20.80 7.69 7.46
N ASN A 45 22.10 8.00 7.45
CA ASN A 45 22.72 8.74 6.37
C ASN A 45 22.83 7.98 5.03
N LYS A 46 22.10 6.88 4.84
CA LYS A 46 21.95 6.16 3.56
C LYS A 46 20.49 5.91 3.20
N LYS A 47 19.56 6.15 4.13
CA LYS A 47 18.14 5.81 4.03
C LYS A 47 17.30 6.90 4.68
N LEU A 48 16.45 7.55 3.89
CA LEU A 48 15.55 8.61 4.36
C LEU A 48 14.10 8.26 4.02
N VAL A 49 13.18 8.57 4.93
CA VAL A 49 11.73 8.42 4.73
C VAL A 49 11.08 9.80 4.70
N VAL A 50 10.44 10.13 3.59
CA VAL A 50 9.82 11.44 3.32
C VAL A 50 8.42 11.28 2.75
N ARG A 51 7.64 12.36 2.71
CA ARG A 51 6.29 12.37 2.14
C ARG A 51 6.26 13.24 0.91
N ARG A 52 5.58 12.80 -0.14
CA ARG A 52 5.45 13.60 -1.38
C ARG A 52 4.81 14.97 -1.11
N GLY A 53 5.18 15.96 -1.92
CA GLY A 53 4.78 17.36 -1.70
C GLY A 53 5.58 18.08 -0.61
N ILE A 54 6.46 17.39 0.13
CA ILE A 54 7.39 17.99 1.07
C ILE A 54 8.81 17.61 0.65
N GLY A 55 9.66 18.62 0.49
CA GLY A 55 11.07 18.43 0.16
C GLY A 55 11.93 17.95 1.32
N PHE A 56 13.20 17.72 1.03
CA PHE A 56 14.21 17.40 2.04
C PHE A 56 15.55 18.04 1.68
N THR A 57 16.32 18.36 2.71
CA THR A 57 17.65 18.97 2.56
C THR A 57 18.73 17.89 2.54
N ILE A 58 19.72 18.02 1.66
CA ILE A 58 20.92 17.18 1.61
C ILE A 58 22.16 18.07 1.54
N HIS A 59 23.13 17.84 2.42
CA HIS A 59 24.44 18.48 2.35
C HIS A 59 25.41 17.59 1.57
N LEU A 60 26.11 18.17 0.62
CA LEU A 60 27.12 17.50 -0.20
C LEU A 60 28.50 18.02 0.20
N SER A 61 29.45 17.11 0.35
CA SER A 61 30.87 17.45 0.49
C SER A 61 31.55 17.31 -0.87
N THR A 62 31.99 18.43 -1.44
CA THR A 62 32.59 18.49 -2.77
C THR A 62 34.12 18.42 -2.71
N SER A 63 34.77 18.06 -3.82
CA SER A 63 36.24 18.03 -3.90
C SER A 63 36.89 19.42 -3.91
N LYS A 64 36.11 20.45 -4.22
CA LYS A 64 36.52 21.86 -4.33
C LYS A 64 35.31 22.79 -4.24
N PRO A 65 35.51 24.12 -4.18
CA PRO A 65 34.40 25.03 -4.09
C PRO A 65 33.44 24.96 -5.28
N PHE A 66 32.15 24.93 -4.97
CA PHE A 66 31.10 24.88 -5.97
C PHE A 66 30.94 26.24 -6.64
N ASN A 67 30.94 26.27 -7.98
CA ASN A 67 30.77 27.47 -8.77
C ASN A 67 29.60 27.25 -9.72
N LEU A 68 28.50 27.93 -9.43
CA LEU A 68 27.25 27.89 -10.19
C LEU A 68 27.40 28.19 -11.69
N ARG A 69 28.42 28.96 -12.09
CA ARG A 69 28.65 29.31 -13.51
C ARG A 69 29.47 28.28 -14.27
N ALA A 70 30.15 27.38 -13.57
CA ALA A 70 31.11 26.44 -14.15
C ALA A 70 30.77 24.98 -13.86
N HIS A 71 30.00 24.72 -12.81
CA HIS A 71 29.71 23.38 -12.33
C HIS A 71 28.20 23.13 -12.30
N ALA A 72 27.81 21.91 -12.61
CA ALA A 72 26.45 21.41 -12.45
C ALA A 72 26.44 20.18 -11.54
N ILE A 73 25.48 20.10 -10.63
CA ILE A 73 25.18 18.89 -9.86
C ILE A 73 23.84 18.37 -10.36
N ILE A 74 23.76 17.06 -10.61
CA ILE A 74 22.58 16.40 -11.15
C ILE A 74 22.25 15.21 -10.25
N PHE A 75 21.01 15.13 -9.78
CA PHE A 75 20.49 13.96 -9.11
C PHE A 75 19.68 13.12 -10.09
N ILE A 76 19.94 11.81 -10.11
CA ILE A 76 19.14 10.82 -10.84
C ILE A 76 18.45 9.91 -9.82
N PHE A 77 17.14 10.06 -9.71
CA PHE A 77 16.26 9.22 -8.91
C PHE A 77 15.71 8.10 -9.77
N ASN A 78 15.94 6.85 -9.36
CA ASN A 78 15.45 5.68 -10.06
C ASN A 78 14.52 4.87 -9.15
N ILE A 79 13.33 4.54 -9.64
CA ILE A 79 12.40 3.64 -8.95
C ILE A 79 12.20 2.38 -9.80
N GLY A 80 12.18 1.21 -9.17
CA GLY A 80 11.94 -0.05 -9.86
C GLY A 80 12.70 -1.24 -9.31
N THR A 81 12.26 -2.42 -9.74
CA THR A 81 12.91 -3.69 -9.43
C THR A 81 14.34 -3.64 -9.98
N GLY A 82 15.35 -4.14 -9.25
CA GLY A 82 16.76 -4.15 -9.68
C GLY A 82 17.10 -4.96 -10.94
N ARG A 83 16.19 -5.04 -11.92
CA ARG A 83 16.43 -5.46 -13.31
C ARG A 83 17.32 -4.43 -14.00
N SER A 84 17.83 -4.77 -15.19
CA SER A 84 18.79 -3.95 -15.94
C SER A 84 18.33 -2.53 -16.27
N GLN A 85 17.03 -2.21 -16.15
CA GLN A 85 16.48 -0.86 -16.33
C GLN A 85 15.47 -0.53 -15.22
N PRO A 86 15.45 0.73 -14.73
CA PRO A 86 14.47 1.20 -13.76
C PRO A 86 13.06 1.26 -14.37
N ASN A 87 12.03 1.19 -13.52
CA ASN A 87 10.63 1.34 -13.94
C ASN A 87 10.28 2.80 -14.24
N ALA A 88 10.90 3.74 -13.54
CA ALA A 88 10.88 5.16 -13.87
C ALA A 88 12.17 5.83 -13.39
N THR A 89 12.58 6.87 -14.11
CA THR A 89 13.74 7.70 -13.79
C THR A 89 13.31 9.16 -13.75
N GLN A 90 13.80 9.88 -12.77
CA GLN A 90 13.67 11.33 -12.64
C GLN A 90 15.07 11.91 -12.54
N GLN A 91 15.38 12.83 -13.44
CA GLN A 91 16.66 13.53 -13.47
C GLN A 91 16.38 14.98 -13.13
N ILE A 92 17.08 15.51 -12.12
CA ILE A 92 16.97 16.91 -11.73
C ILE A 92 18.34 17.54 -11.65
N GLN A 93 18.49 18.68 -12.31
CA GLN A 93 19.64 19.54 -12.16
C GLN A 93 19.42 20.45 -10.95
N VAL A 94 20.50 20.71 -10.21
CA VAL A 94 20.51 21.67 -9.12
C VAL A 94 20.58 23.07 -9.69
N LEU A 95 19.59 23.91 -9.36
CA LEU A 95 19.45 25.28 -9.85
C LEU A 95 19.68 26.31 -8.73
N PRO A 96 20.03 27.56 -9.07
CA PRO A 96 20.02 28.66 -8.11
C PRO A 96 18.57 29.00 -7.69
N LYS A 97 18.39 29.41 -6.43
CA LYS A 97 17.08 29.75 -5.85
C LYS A 97 16.24 30.75 -6.68
N ILE A 98 16.89 31.74 -7.31
CA ILE A 98 16.21 32.77 -8.12
C ILE A 98 15.53 32.17 -9.37
N ALA A 99 16.08 31.10 -9.96
CA ALA A 99 15.49 30.43 -11.11
C ALA A 99 14.23 29.62 -10.72
N MET A 100 14.14 29.20 -9.45
CA MET A 100 13.01 28.42 -8.93
C MET A 100 11.76 29.25 -8.67
N GLU A 101 11.91 30.51 -8.25
CA GLU A 101 10.79 31.43 -7.98
C GLU A 101 9.93 31.74 -9.22
N GLN A 102 10.45 31.44 -10.43
CA GLN A 102 9.72 31.57 -11.70
C GLN A 102 9.00 30.29 -12.13
N SER A 103 9.28 29.15 -11.49
CA SER A 103 8.65 27.85 -11.75
C SER A 103 7.41 27.66 -10.88
N GLN A 104 6.34 27.08 -11.42
CA GLN A 104 5.14 26.79 -10.63
C GLN A 104 5.47 25.75 -9.56
N PHE A 105 5.59 26.19 -8.30
CA PHE A 105 5.91 25.33 -7.17
C PHE A 105 4.96 24.11 -7.08
N GLY A 106 5.54 22.91 -7.01
CA GLY A 106 4.85 21.69 -6.60
C GLY A 106 4.38 20.72 -7.69
N THR A 107 4.52 21.06 -8.98
CA THR A 107 4.13 20.16 -10.09
C THR A 107 5.20 19.14 -10.44
N ASP A 108 6.47 19.55 -10.42
CA ASP A 108 7.60 18.75 -10.91
C ASP A 108 8.69 18.60 -9.85
N TRP A 109 9.57 17.62 -10.06
CA TRP A 109 10.78 17.48 -9.25
C TRP A 109 11.74 18.64 -9.51
N ALA A 110 12.35 19.16 -8.45
CA ALA A 110 13.35 20.19 -8.58
C ALA A 110 14.39 20.11 -7.46
N ALA A 111 15.53 20.76 -7.67
CA ALA A 111 16.58 20.87 -6.68
C ALA A 111 17.13 22.29 -6.68
N GLU A 112 17.23 22.91 -5.51
CA GLU A 112 17.76 24.26 -5.36
C GLU A 112 18.93 24.31 -4.38
N ILE A 113 19.88 25.21 -4.64
CA ILE A 113 20.95 25.50 -3.67
C ILE A 113 20.40 26.41 -2.60
N LEU A 114 20.52 25.96 -1.35
CA LEU A 114 20.26 26.79 -0.19
C LEU A 114 21.50 27.61 0.16
N GLU A 115 22.64 26.93 0.29
CA GLU A 115 23.90 27.50 0.76
C GLU A 115 25.06 26.77 0.08
N SER A 116 26.14 27.48 -0.19
CA SER A 116 27.41 26.91 -0.63
C SER A 116 28.54 27.58 0.14
N ASP A 117 29.31 26.80 0.88
CA ASP A 117 30.44 27.28 1.67
C ASP A 117 31.64 26.36 1.47
N GLU A 118 32.78 26.95 1.12
CA GLU A 118 34.00 26.23 0.74
C GLU A 118 33.68 24.97 -0.09
N ASN A 119 33.94 23.78 0.48
CA ASN A 119 33.74 22.47 -0.15
C ASN A 119 32.43 21.80 0.29
N SER A 120 31.41 22.58 0.64
CA SER A 120 30.09 22.10 1.03
C SER A 120 28.98 22.81 0.27
N VAL A 121 27.98 22.04 -0.17
CA VAL A 121 26.78 22.56 -0.82
C VAL A 121 25.55 21.98 -0.16
N ALA A 122 24.70 22.84 0.38
CA ALA A 122 23.39 22.47 0.89
C ALA A 122 22.36 22.58 -0.25
N VAL A 123 21.70 21.47 -0.56
CA VAL A 123 20.69 21.38 -1.62
C VAL A 123 19.34 21.01 -1.00
N GLU A 124 18.29 21.72 -1.39
CA GLU A 124 16.91 21.36 -1.09
C GLU A 124 16.31 20.62 -2.30
N ILE A 125 15.87 19.39 -2.07
CA ILE A 125 15.18 18.57 -3.07
C ILE A 125 13.67 18.75 -2.90
N HIS A 126 13.00 19.25 -3.92
CA HIS A 126 11.55 19.40 -3.97
C HIS A 126 10.89 18.16 -4.57
N ILE A 127 9.97 17.56 -3.83
CA ILE A 127 9.23 16.36 -4.26
C ILE A 127 7.81 16.78 -4.69
N PRO A 128 7.38 16.48 -5.93
CA PRO A 128 6.06 16.88 -6.40
C PRO A 128 4.94 16.14 -5.66
N ILE A 129 3.77 16.76 -5.55
CA ILE A 129 2.60 16.15 -4.87
C ILE A 129 2.10 14.89 -5.59
N LYS A 130 2.34 14.79 -6.90
CA LYS A 130 2.04 13.61 -7.72
C LYS A 130 3.23 12.65 -7.85
N CYS A 131 4.19 12.67 -6.92
CA CYS A 131 5.30 11.73 -6.95
C CYS A 131 4.83 10.27 -6.80
N ILE A 132 5.49 9.37 -7.53
CA ILE A 132 5.34 7.91 -7.42
C ILE A 132 5.87 7.49 -6.03
N ILE A 133 5.02 6.83 -5.23
CA ILE A 133 5.45 6.32 -3.93
C ILE A 133 6.30 5.04 -4.07
N GLY A 134 7.23 4.85 -3.14
CA GLY A 134 8.15 3.70 -3.11
C GLY A 134 9.57 4.09 -2.72
N CYS A 135 10.52 3.19 -3.01
CA CYS A 135 11.94 3.43 -2.77
C CYS A 135 12.61 3.97 -4.05
N TRP A 136 13.13 5.19 -3.96
CA TRP A 136 13.94 5.82 -4.99
C TRP A 136 15.42 5.65 -4.67
N ARG A 137 16.14 4.97 -5.56
CA ARG A 137 17.61 4.92 -5.54
C ARG A 137 18.17 6.17 -6.19
N VAL A 138 18.96 6.92 -5.44
CA VAL A 138 19.51 8.20 -5.87
C VAL A 138 20.97 8.03 -6.26
N ARG A 139 21.33 8.60 -7.41
CA ARG A 139 22.72 8.74 -7.87
C ARG A 139 23.01 10.20 -8.12
N ILE A 140 24.24 10.61 -7.82
CA ILE A 140 24.72 11.98 -7.90
C ILE A 140 25.75 12.04 -9.01
N PHE A 141 25.54 12.97 -9.93
CA PHE A 141 26.40 13.25 -11.06
C PHE A 141 26.87 14.70 -10.98
N SER A 142 28.03 14.95 -11.56
CA SER A 142 28.62 16.27 -11.69
C SER A 142 28.99 16.52 -13.15
N GLY A 143 28.87 17.76 -13.60
CA GLY A 143 29.20 18.19 -14.95
C GLY A 143 29.73 19.61 -14.97
N SER A 144 30.18 20.04 -16.16
CA SER A 144 30.53 21.44 -16.42
C SER A 144 29.31 22.16 -17.00
N SER A 145 29.01 23.36 -16.49
CA SER A 145 27.99 24.25 -17.04
C SER A 145 28.66 25.38 -17.79
N ASP A 146 28.11 25.79 -18.94
CA ASP A 146 28.52 27.00 -19.64
C ASP A 146 27.56 28.18 -19.38
N GLU A 147 27.83 29.33 -20.03
CA GLU A 147 27.02 30.55 -19.90
C GLU A 147 25.59 30.40 -20.46
N ASN A 148 25.34 29.40 -21.30
CA ASN A 148 24.02 29.08 -21.85
C ASN A 148 23.32 27.96 -21.06
N GLU A 149 23.83 27.61 -19.87
CA GLU A 149 23.35 26.53 -19.02
C GLU A 149 23.40 25.13 -19.69
N GLN A 150 24.20 24.97 -20.75
CA GLN A 150 24.41 23.65 -21.34
C GLN A 150 25.39 22.85 -20.50
N ILE A 151 24.98 21.64 -20.14
CA ILE A 151 25.80 20.73 -19.34
C ILE A 151 26.63 19.82 -20.24
N SER A 152 27.93 19.78 -19.99
CA SER A 152 28.88 18.88 -20.64
C SER A 152 29.72 18.13 -19.61
N ASN A 153 30.50 17.13 -20.05
CA ASN A 153 31.44 16.38 -19.19
C ASN A 153 30.79 15.74 -17.95
N VAL A 154 29.55 15.25 -18.10
CA VAL A 154 28.79 14.63 -17.01
C VAL A 154 29.44 13.30 -16.62
N HIS A 155 29.73 13.16 -15.34
CA HIS A 155 30.28 11.93 -14.77
C HIS A 155 29.61 11.60 -13.43
N GLU A 156 29.55 10.31 -13.12
CA GLU A 156 29.04 9.86 -11.82
C GLU A 156 30.05 10.18 -10.72
N CYS A 157 29.57 10.84 -9.67
CA CYS A 157 30.37 11.23 -8.53
C CYS A 157 30.82 10.00 -7.73
N SER A 158 31.99 10.10 -7.10
CA SER A 158 32.59 9.02 -6.33
C SER A 158 31.67 8.50 -5.22
N VAL A 159 30.92 9.37 -4.53
CA VAL A 159 30.01 8.95 -3.46
C VAL A 159 28.94 7.94 -3.95
N SER A 160 28.45 8.07 -5.18
CA SER A 160 27.41 7.18 -5.73
C SER A 160 27.96 5.80 -6.12
N LYS A 161 29.28 5.69 -6.31
CA LYS A 161 29.94 4.41 -6.61
C LYS A 161 30.11 3.56 -5.35
N PHE A 162 30.31 4.19 -4.20
CA PHE A 162 30.65 3.51 -2.95
C PHE A 162 29.53 3.50 -1.91
N GLN A 163 28.54 4.39 -2.04
CA GLN A 163 27.44 4.52 -1.10
C GLN A 163 26.09 4.43 -1.82
N LYS A 164 25.19 3.60 -1.27
CA LYS A 164 23.80 3.54 -1.69
C LYS A 164 23.01 4.61 -0.95
N LEU A 165 22.24 5.39 -1.70
CA LEU A 165 21.29 6.36 -1.18
C LEU A 165 19.88 5.95 -1.59
N ASP A 166 19.07 5.57 -0.61
CA ASP A 166 17.68 5.18 -0.77
C ASP A 166 16.76 6.23 -0.13
N VAL A 167 15.81 6.77 -0.89
CA VAL A 167 14.78 7.70 -0.40
C VAL A 167 13.41 7.05 -0.56
N TYR A 168 12.76 6.77 0.55
CA TYR A 168 11.40 6.24 0.60
C TYR A 168 10.41 7.40 0.57
N VAL A 169 9.66 7.52 -0.53
CA VAL A 169 8.63 8.55 -0.69
C VAL A 169 7.26 7.93 -0.42
N LEU A 170 6.54 8.49 0.54
CA LEU A 170 5.22 8.04 0.99
C LEU A 170 4.09 8.98 0.54
N PHE A 171 2.85 8.55 0.72
CA PHE A 171 1.69 9.45 0.69
C PHE A 171 1.74 10.45 1.84
N ASN A 172 1.07 11.59 1.65
CA ASN A 172 1.12 12.69 2.60
C ASN A 172 -0.25 12.98 3.25
N PRO A 173 -0.56 12.38 4.41
CA PRO A 173 -1.83 12.62 5.08
C PRO A 173 -1.87 13.96 5.83
N TYR A 174 -0.77 14.72 5.82
CA TYR A 174 -0.64 16.03 6.49
C TYR A 174 -0.80 17.22 5.54
N LEU A 175 -0.77 16.99 4.21
CA LEU A 175 -0.83 18.03 3.20
C LEU A 175 -2.16 18.00 2.46
N GLU A 176 -2.93 19.10 2.54
CA GLU A 176 -4.30 19.17 2.01
C GLU A 176 -4.42 18.82 0.52
N ALA A 177 -3.42 19.16 -0.29
CA ALA A 177 -3.40 18.87 -1.72
C ALA A 177 -3.28 17.36 -2.03
N ASP A 178 -2.83 16.53 -1.08
CA ASP A 178 -2.73 15.09 -1.28
C ASP A 178 -4.12 14.42 -1.14
N PRO A 179 -4.51 13.53 -2.06
CA PRO A 179 -5.69 12.68 -1.90
C PRO A 179 -5.74 11.85 -0.60
N SER A 180 -4.61 11.62 0.09
CA SER A 180 -4.59 10.93 1.40
C SER A 180 -4.77 11.86 2.60
N PHE A 181 -4.93 13.18 2.40
CA PHE A 181 -5.04 14.15 3.49
C PHE A 181 -6.15 13.80 4.46
N TYR A 182 -5.85 13.80 5.76
CA TYR A 182 -6.83 13.57 6.82
C TYR A 182 -6.86 14.80 7.73
N GLU A 183 -7.95 15.56 7.71
CA GLU A 183 -8.00 16.89 8.36
C GLU A 183 -7.82 16.82 9.89
N ASN A 184 -8.60 15.97 10.57
CA ASN A 184 -8.58 15.87 12.02
C ASN A 184 -7.26 15.27 12.53
N ALA A 185 -6.47 16.05 13.27
CA ALA A 185 -5.14 15.65 13.72
C ALA A 185 -5.14 14.49 14.72
N CYS A 186 -6.13 14.44 15.63
CA CYS A 186 -6.24 13.38 16.63
C CYS A 186 -6.61 12.04 15.98
N GLU A 187 -7.60 12.06 15.10
CA GLU A 187 -8.01 10.89 14.33
C GLU A 187 -6.91 10.44 13.36
N ARG A 188 -6.24 11.38 12.68
CA ARG A 188 -5.07 11.08 11.84
C ARG A 188 -3.98 10.38 12.64
N ALA A 189 -3.64 10.88 13.83
CA ALA A 189 -2.67 10.23 14.70
C ALA A 189 -3.11 8.81 15.10
N PHE A 190 -4.40 8.62 15.41
CA PHE A 190 -4.94 7.30 15.73
C PHE A 190 -4.90 6.34 14.52
N TYR A 191 -5.42 6.74 13.37
CA TYR A 191 -5.54 5.88 12.19
C TYR A 191 -4.25 5.72 11.37
N LEU A 192 -3.20 6.48 11.68
CA LEU A 192 -1.88 6.40 11.03
C LEU A 192 -0.79 5.88 11.98
N ASN A 193 -0.71 6.44 13.19
CA ASN A 193 0.45 6.27 14.08
C ASN A 193 0.24 5.23 15.18
N GLN A 194 -1.01 4.91 15.53
CA GLN A 194 -1.28 3.89 16.54
C GLN A 194 -0.77 2.53 16.06
N GLN A 195 0.11 1.91 16.86
CA GLN A 195 0.74 0.62 16.51
C GLN A 195 0.02 -0.59 17.15
N THR A 196 -0.94 -0.36 18.03
CA THR A 196 -1.72 -1.42 18.67
C THR A 196 -3.21 -1.20 18.45
N GLU A 197 -3.92 -2.24 18.02
CA GLU A 197 -5.35 -2.19 17.76
C GLU A 197 -6.04 -3.42 18.39
N LEU A 198 -7.31 -3.27 18.72
CA LEU A 198 -8.19 -4.38 19.07
C LEU A 198 -9.15 -4.59 17.91
N SER A 199 -8.99 -5.68 17.18
CA SER A 199 -10.04 -6.11 16.27
C SER A 199 -11.03 -6.97 17.03
N PHE A 200 -12.31 -6.86 16.67
CA PHE A 200 -13.36 -7.63 17.30
C PHE A 200 -13.72 -8.82 16.39
N SER A 201 -13.84 -9.99 16.97
CA SER A 201 -14.61 -11.08 16.37
C SER A 201 -15.87 -11.29 17.20
N GLY A 202 -16.88 -11.91 16.64
CA GLY A 202 -18.07 -12.18 17.43
C GLY A 202 -19.06 -13.09 16.76
N THR A 203 -19.95 -13.64 17.58
CA THR A 203 -21.03 -14.53 17.17
C THR A 203 -22.33 -13.98 17.73
N LYS A 204 -23.37 -13.94 16.90
CA LYS A 204 -24.72 -13.65 17.38
C LYS A 204 -25.24 -14.87 18.14
N VAL A 205 -25.63 -14.67 19.40
CA VAL A 205 -26.14 -15.74 20.29
C VAL A 205 -27.62 -15.55 20.63
N GLY A 206 -28.24 -14.45 20.20
CA GLY A 206 -29.67 -14.20 20.31
C GLY A 206 -30.12 -13.03 19.43
N PRO A 207 -31.42 -12.68 19.40
CA PRO A 207 -31.96 -11.62 18.54
C PRO A 207 -31.21 -10.28 18.66
N ASN A 208 -30.87 -9.90 19.89
CA ASN A 208 -30.12 -8.68 20.25
C ASN A 208 -28.93 -8.99 21.17
N SER A 209 -28.37 -10.20 21.10
CA SER A 209 -27.27 -10.64 21.97
C SER A 209 -26.09 -11.15 21.14
N TYR A 210 -24.90 -10.67 21.49
CA TYR A 210 -23.66 -10.93 20.78
C TYR A 210 -22.58 -11.33 21.79
N ASN A 211 -21.84 -12.39 21.47
CA ASN A 211 -20.62 -12.72 22.17
C ASN A 211 -19.44 -12.18 21.35
N PHE A 212 -18.65 -11.26 21.94
CA PHE A 212 -17.51 -10.64 21.28
C PHE A 212 -16.19 -11.12 21.89
N SER A 213 -15.23 -11.43 21.03
CA SER A 213 -13.84 -11.64 21.40
C SER A 213 -13.00 -10.46 20.95
N LYS A 214 -12.04 -10.07 21.79
CA LYS A 214 -11.06 -9.03 21.50
C LYS A 214 -9.77 -9.69 21.03
N ASN A 215 -9.35 -9.37 19.82
CA ASN A 215 -8.14 -9.90 19.21
C ASN A 215 -7.11 -8.76 19.13
N PRO A 216 -6.13 -8.73 20.03
CA PRO A 216 -5.08 -7.70 20.00
C PRO A 216 -4.14 -7.94 18.82
N TRP A 217 -3.72 -6.85 18.18
CA TRP A 217 -2.72 -6.88 17.12
C TRP A 217 -1.67 -5.79 17.28
N VAL A 218 -0.41 -6.12 17.01
CA VAL A 218 0.69 -5.16 16.93
C VAL A 218 1.10 -4.93 15.47
N HIS A 219 0.85 -3.74 14.94
CA HIS A 219 1.02 -3.41 13.53
C HIS A 219 2.49 -3.24 13.09
N GLY A 220 3.36 -2.66 13.93
CA GLY A 220 4.77 -2.45 13.55
C GLY A 220 4.95 -1.70 12.23
N GLN A 221 4.06 -0.77 11.87
CA GLN A 221 4.08 -0.08 10.56
C GLN A 221 5.34 0.79 10.34
N PHE A 222 6.07 1.11 11.41
CA PHE A 222 7.31 1.88 11.37
C PHE A 222 8.57 1.00 11.30
N ASP A 223 8.42 -0.33 11.41
CA ASP A 223 9.52 -1.27 11.31
C ASP A 223 10.08 -1.30 9.87
N GLU A 224 11.40 -1.48 9.76
CA GLU A 224 12.09 -1.47 8.45
C GLU A 224 11.52 -2.54 7.50
N ASN A 225 11.27 -3.74 8.03
CA ASN A 225 10.75 -4.84 7.23
C ASN A 225 9.30 -4.60 6.78
N THR A 226 8.48 -3.89 7.56
CA THR A 226 7.10 -3.57 7.17
C THR A 226 7.06 -2.61 5.98
N LEU A 227 7.79 -1.50 6.04
CA LEU A 227 7.84 -0.56 4.91
C LEU A 227 8.51 -1.20 3.68
N LYS A 228 9.61 -1.93 3.86
CA LYS A 228 10.26 -2.65 2.76
C LYS A 228 9.33 -3.66 2.10
N THR A 229 8.52 -4.36 2.89
CA THR A 229 7.52 -5.32 2.38
C THR A 229 6.45 -4.60 1.59
N ALA A 230 5.92 -3.46 2.07
CA ALA A 230 4.96 -2.66 1.33
C ALA A 230 5.53 -2.21 -0.02
N VAL A 231 6.77 -1.69 -0.05
CA VAL A 231 7.45 -1.30 -1.29
C VAL A 231 7.69 -2.50 -2.21
N PHE A 232 8.12 -3.64 -1.67
CA PHE A 232 8.32 -4.87 -2.42
C PHE A 232 7.03 -5.34 -3.10
N LEU A 233 5.88 -5.30 -2.39
CA LEU A 233 4.59 -5.66 -2.96
C LEU A 233 4.19 -4.68 -4.08
N LEU A 234 4.37 -3.36 -3.90
CA LEU A 234 4.14 -2.39 -4.97
C LEU A 234 4.98 -2.70 -6.22
N GLU A 235 6.23 -3.08 -6.01
CA GLU A 235 7.15 -3.46 -7.09
C GLU A 235 6.72 -4.74 -7.80
N LYS A 236 6.41 -5.80 -7.06
CA LYS A 236 5.93 -7.07 -7.61
C LYS A 236 4.64 -6.91 -8.39
N MET A 237 3.76 -6.02 -7.94
CA MET A 237 2.47 -5.77 -8.58
C MET A 237 2.52 -4.76 -9.72
N THR A 238 3.69 -4.18 -10.02
CA THR A 238 3.85 -3.31 -11.17
C THR A 238 4.10 -4.14 -12.42
N LYS A 239 3.35 -3.85 -13.48
CA LYS A 239 3.47 -4.55 -14.76
C LYS A 239 4.90 -4.45 -15.28
N ASP A 240 5.36 -5.58 -15.81
CA ASP A 240 6.51 -5.60 -16.70
C ASP A 240 5.98 -5.33 -18.11
N GLU A 241 6.38 -4.22 -18.72
CA GLU A 241 5.96 -3.85 -20.08
C GLU A 241 6.33 -4.93 -21.11
N LYS A 242 7.34 -5.75 -20.82
CA LYS A 242 7.75 -6.89 -21.65
C LYS A 242 6.86 -8.13 -21.45
N LYS A 243 5.98 -8.14 -20.44
CA LYS A 243 5.03 -9.22 -20.13
C LYS A 243 3.61 -8.65 -19.97
N PRO A 244 2.94 -8.28 -21.09
CA PRO A 244 1.63 -7.61 -21.08
C PRO A 244 0.48 -8.43 -20.48
N LYS A 245 0.67 -9.74 -20.24
CA LYS A 245 -0.33 -10.62 -19.64
C LYS A 245 -0.43 -10.53 -18.10
N THR A 246 0.31 -9.64 -17.45
CA THR A 246 0.28 -9.51 -15.97
C THR A 246 -0.85 -8.58 -15.52
N THR A 247 -1.59 -8.97 -14.48
CA THR A 247 -2.73 -8.20 -13.91
C THR A 247 -2.30 -6.95 -13.11
N GLY A 248 -1.05 -6.49 -13.26
CA GLY A 248 -0.42 -5.44 -12.45
C GLY A 248 -0.97 -4.02 -12.67
N ILE A 249 -0.49 -3.07 -11.88
CA ILE A 249 -0.65 -1.63 -12.12
C ILE A 249 0.55 -1.10 -12.92
N THR A 250 0.42 0.03 -13.60
CA THR A 250 1.58 0.72 -14.19
C THR A 250 2.42 1.37 -13.08
N VAL A 251 3.65 1.81 -13.38
CA VAL A 251 4.47 2.54 -12.40
C VAL A 251 3.79 3.87 -12.01
N ASN A 252 3.16 4.56 -12.96
CA ASN A 252 2.48 5.83 -12.74
C ASN A 252 1.19 5.68 -11.91
N ASP A 253 0.53 4.53 -11.96
CA ASP A 253 -0.63 4.24 -11.10
C ASP A 253 -0.28 4.32 -9.60
N ARG A 254 1.00 4.18 -9.21
CA ARG A 254 1.42 4.36 -7.82
C ARG A 254 1.35 5.80 -7.34
N MET A 255 1.12 6.77 -8.22
CA MET A 255 0.76 8.15 -7.83
C MET A 255 -0.68 8.23 -7.28
N ASN A 256 -1.53 7.26 -7.62
CA ASN A 256 -2.95 7.27 -7.32
C ASN A 256 -3.26 6.37 -6.12
N VAL A 257 -3.70 6.97 -5.02
CA VAL A 257 -4.04 6.27 -3.76
C VAL A 257 -5.10 5.19 -3.97
N VAL A 258 -6.13 5.44 -4.81
CA VAL A 258 -7.21 4.49 -5.11
C VAL A 258 -6.67 3.22 -5.78
N ARG A 259 -5.75 3.39 -6.75
CA ARG A 259 -5.09 2.27 -7.42
C ARG A 259 -4.18 1.50 -6.47
N VAL A 260 -3.45 2.21 -5.61
CA VAL A 260 -2.55 1.61 -4.61
C VAL A 260 -3.32 0.78 -3.59
N ILE A 261 -4.34 1.34 -2.92
CA ILE A 261 -5.09 0.61 -1.88
C ILE A 261 -5.74 -0.64 -2.46
N ARG A 262 -6.35 -0.52 -3.66
CA ARG A 262 -6.96 -1.65 -4.36
C ARG A 262 -5.94 -2.74 -4.68
N LYS A 263 -4.80 -2.35 -5.26
CA LYS A 263 -3.81 -3.33 -5.73
C LYS A 263 -3.03 -3.96 -4.58
N MET A 264 -2.78 -3.22 -3.51
CA MET A 264 -2.11 -3.74 -2.32
C MET A 264 -2.95 -4.83 -1.63
N ALA A 265 -4.28 -4.68 -1.58
CA ALA A 265 -5.16 -5.70 -0.98
C ALA A 265 -5.08 -7.01 -1.78
N PHE A 266 -5.12 -6.89 -3.11
CA PHE A 266 -4.88 -8.02 -3.99
C PHE A 266 -3.49 -8.63 -3.81
N ALA A 267 -2.44 -7.81 -3.63
CA ALA A 267 -1.08 -8.29 -3.38
C ALA A 267 -0.97 -9.10 -2.10
N VAL A 268 -1.55 -8.62 -1.01
CA VAL A 268 -1.61 -9.33 0.28
C VAL A 268 -2.24 -10.71 0.06
N LYS A 269 -3.42 -10.77 -0.57
CA LYS A 269 -4.09 -12.03 -0.87
C LYS A 269 -3.23 -12.99 -1.70
N THR A 270 -2.67 -12.50 -2.81
CA THR A 270 -2.00 -13.36 -3.81
C THR A 270 -0.51 -13.57 -3.60
N ILE A 271 0.13 -12.92 -2.64
CA ILE A 271 1.56 -13.11 -2.37
C ILE A 271 1.73 -13.70 -0.98
N PHE A 272 1.01 -13.19 0.02
CA PHE A 272 1.11 -13.70 1.38
C PHE A 272 0.27 -14.95 1.63
N PHE A 273 -0.90 -15.12 0.99
CA PHE A 273 -1.89 -16.14 1.41
C PHE A 273 -2.41 -17.06 0.29
N MET A 274 -1.68 -17.28 -0.82
CA MET A 274 -2.15 -18.14 -1.91
C MET A 274 -2.40 -19.58 -1.48
N THR A 275 -3.59 -20.10 -1.79
CA THR A 275 -4.05 -21.44 -1.39
C THR A 275 -3.41 -22.60 -2.15
N ALA A 276 -2.75 -22.36 -3.30
CA ALA A 276 -2.22 -23.42 -4.16
C ALA A 276 -0.77 -23.84 -3.83
N ASP A 277 0.03 -22.95 -3.25
CA ASP A 277 1.46 -23.16 -2.94
C ASP A 277 1.77 -23.02 -1.43
N ALA A 278 0.74 -22.96 -0.58
CA ALA A 278 0.92 -22.73 0.84
C ALA A 278 1.17 -24.05 1.59
N GLU A 279 2.30 -24.11 2.30
CA GLU A 279 2.77 -25.30 3.03
C GLU A 279 2.91 -25.06 4.55
N ILE A 280 2.57 -23.86 5.05
CA ILE A 280 2.70 -23.50 6.46
C ILE A 280 1.33 -23.26 7.06
N ASP A 281 0.88 -24.22 7.87
CA ASP A 281 -0.31 -24.11 8.73
C ASP A 281 0.10 -23.48 10.06
N ASP A 282 0.24 -22.16 10.06
CA ASP A 282 0.45 -21.36 11.27
C ASP A 282 -0.56 -20.21 11.24
N THR A 283 -1.46 -20.20 12.20
CA THR A 283 -2.65 -19.33 12.22
C THR A 283 -2.64 -18.33 13.36
N ASN A 284 -1.72 -18.47 14.34
CA ASN A 284 -1.75 -17.70 15.59
C ASN A 284 -0.80 -16.49 15.56
N PHE A 285 -0.94 -15.64 14.55
CA PHE A 285 -0.19 -14.37 14.51
C PHE A 285 -0.84 -13.33 15.42
N ILE A 286 -0.03 -12.64 16.22
CA ILE A 286 -0.47 -11.50 17.06
C ILE A 286 0.18 -10.18 16.64
N SER A 287 1.05 -10.21 15.63
CA SER A 287 1.75 -9.04 15.12
C SER A 287 2.13 -9.17 13.66
N THR A 288 2.22 -8.04 12.98
CA THR A 288 2.70 -7.96 11.60
C THR A 288 4.16 -8.37 11.49
N LYS A 289 4.99 -8.06 12.50
CA LYS A 289 6.39 -8.43 12.52
C LYS A 289 6.57 -9.95 12.44
N GLN A 290 5.90 -10.71 13.31
CA GLN A 290 5.95 -12.18 13.28
C GLN A 290 5.56 -12.74 11.92
N LEU A 291 4.50 -12.18 11.32
CA LEU A 291 4.00 -12.63 10.03
C LEU A 291 4.99 -12.34 8.89
N ILE A 292 5.51 -11.11 8.83
CA ILE A 292 6.49 -10.71 7.81
C ILE A 292 7.80 -11.49 7.97
N ASP A 293 8.31 -11.66 9.19
CA ASP A 293 9.53 -12.43 9.44
C ASP A 293 9.34 -13.88 8.97
N LYS A 294 8.20 -14.51 9.30
CA LYS A 294 7.88 -15.87 8.84
C LYS A 294 7.82 -15.97 7.31
N PHE A 295 7.19 -15.01 6.64
CA PHE A 295 7.14 -14.94 5.18
C PHE A 295 8.52 -14.76 4.55
N ILE A 296 9.38 -13.92 5.15
CA ILE A 296 10.76 -13.70 4.69
C ILE A 296 11.61 -14.96 4.89
N GLU A 297 11.48 -15.64 6.02
CA GLU A 297 12.22 -16.87 6.30
C GLU A 297 11.82 -18.00 5.35
N SER A 298 10.52 -18.17 5.11
CA SER A 298 10.00 -19.25 4.26
C SER A 298 10.13 -18.96 2.77
N GLN A 299 10.12 -17.67 2.38
CA GLN A 299 9.94 -17.21 1.00
C GLN A 299 8.71 -17.83 0.31
N ARG A 300 7.70 -18.24 1.09
CA ARG A 300 6.50 -18.96 0.65
C ARG A 300 5.24 -18.33 1.23
N SER A 301 4.12 -18.48 0.52
CA SER A 301 2.81 -18.08 1.02
C SER A 301 2.41 -18.90 2.25
N LEU A 302 1.65 -18.27 3.14
CA LEU A 302 1.13 -18.80 4.39
C LEU A 302 -0.32 -19.28 4.19
N ILE A 303 -0.72 -20.34 4.90
CA ILE A 303 -2.13 -20.73 4.97
C ILE A 303 -2.77 -19.86 6.05
N SER A 304 -3.73 -19.01 5.68
CA SER A 304 -4.61 -18.38 6.66
C SER A 304 -5.98 -18.16 6.06
N THR A 305 -6.99 -18.74 6.70
CA THR A 305 -8.41 -18.55 6.36
C THR A 305 -9.05 -17.41 7.13
N GLU A 306 -8.33 -16.80 8.08
CA GLU A 306 -8.86 -15.77 8.97
C GLU A 306 -8.76 -14.38 8.35
N SER A 307 -9.93 -13.72 8.22
CA SER A 307 -9.97 -12.33 7.73
C SER A 307 -9.21 -11.36 8.63
N PHE A 308 -9.14 -11.66 9.93
CA PHE A 308 -8.43 -10.88 10.94
C PHE A 308 -6.93 -10.70 10.62
N VAL A 309 -6.22 -11.79 10.33
CA VAL A 309 -4.77 -11.77 10.08
C VAL A 309 -4.45 -10.97 8.82
N GLN A 310 -5.18 -11.24 7.74
CA GLN A 310 -4.97 -10.58 6.45
C GLN A 310 -5.33 -9.09 6.48
N ALA A 311 -6.44 -8.72 7.15
CA ALA A 311 -6.84 -7.32 7.33
C ALA A 311 -5.79 -6.53 8.12
N ASN A 312 -5.29 -7.09 9.22
CA ASN A 312 -4.31 -6.40 10.06
C ASN A 312 -2.93 -6.28 9.39
N LEU A 313 -2.48 -7.29 8.63
CA LEU A 313 -1.30 -7.15 7.77
C LEU A 313 -1.48 -6.00 6.77
N TYR A 314 -2.62 -5.97 6.08
CA TYR A 314 -2.92 -4.93 5.10
C TYR A 314 -2.93 -3.53 5.72
N ILE A 315 -3.54 -3.35 6.91
CA ILE A 315 -3.52 -2.08 7.64
C ILE A 315 -2.08 -1.64 7.93
N SER A 316 -1.22 -2.53 8.42
CA SER A 316 0.18 -2.19 8.71
C SER A 316 0.94 -1.73 7.47
N LEU A 317 0.74 -2.41 6.35
CA LEU A 317 1.37 -2.05 5.07
C LEU A 317 0.86 -0.70 4.55
N ILE A 318 -0.45 -0.46 4.57
CA ILE A 318 -1.04 0.81 4.11
C ILE A 318 -0.71 1.99 5.02
N ARG A 319 -0.74 1.82 6.35
CA ARG A 319 -0.28 2.83 7.31
C ARG A 319 1.21 3.14 7.11
N SER A 320 2.04 2.13 6.83
CA SER A 320 3.47 2.33 6.54
C SER A 320 3.71 3.19 5.29
N LEU A 321 2.77 3.18 4.33
CA LEU A 321 2.80 3.99 3.12
C LEU A 321 2.22 5.40 3.28
N GLY A 322 1.78 5.77 4.49
CA GLY A 322 1.24 7.11 4.78
C GLY A 322 -0.27 7.26 4.58
N ILE A 323 -1.04 6.17 4.55
CA ILE A 323 -2.49 6.22 4.36
C ILE A 323 -3.18 5.83 5.68
N CYS A 324 -4.14 6.64 6.13
CA CYS A 324 -4.95 6.32 7.30
C CYS A 324 -5.85 5.12 7.02
N ALA A 325 -5.85 4.13 7.91
CA ALA A 325 -6.63 2.91 7.74
C ALA A 325 -7.17 2.39 9.08
N ARG A 326 -8.26 1.62 9.06
CA ARG A 326 -8.86 0.97 10.25
C ARG A 326 -9.54 -0.34 9.90
N SER A 327 -9.61 -1.27 10.86
CA SER A 327 -10.41 -2.49 10.70
C SER A 327 -11.90 -2.21 10.99
N VAL A 328 -12.78 -2.95 10.31
CA VAL A 328 -14.22 -2.95 10.57
C VAL A 328 -14.72 -4.38 10.64
N THR A 329 -15.37 -4.72 11.74
CA THR A 329 -15.99 -6.03 11.95
C THR A 329 -17.46 -5.98 11.60
N CYS A 330 -17.88 -6.86 10.70
CA CYS A 330 -19.28 -7.14 10.41
C CYS A 330 -19.66 -8.51 10.98
N ILE A 331 -20.70 -8.55 11.83
CA ILE A 331 -21.24 -9.79 12.40
C ILE A 331 -22.34 -10.31 11.47
N GLU A 332 -22.39 -11.62 11.26
CA GLU A 332 -23.26 -12.27 10.27
C GLU A 332 -23.05 -11.71 8.85
N ALA A 333 -21.78 -11.46 8.48
CA ALA A 333 -21.42 -10.93 7.18
C ALA A 333 -21.78 -11.91 6.06
N SER A 334 -22.56 -11.47 5.10
CA SER A 334 -22.94 -12.28 3.94
C SER A 334 -21.92 -12.14 2.82
N TYR A 335 -21.75 -13.18 2.01
CA TYR A 335 -21.02 -13.09 0.76
C TYR A 335 -21.98 -13.42 -0.36
N ASP A 336 -22.57 -12.38 -0.95
CA ASP A 336 -23.52 -12.54 -2.03
C ASP A 336 -22.76 -12.84 -3.32
N ALA A 337 -22.71 -14.12 -3.71
CA ALA A 337 -22.00 -14.56 -4.91
C ALA A 337 -22.65 -14.01 -6.19
N ASP A 338 -23.98 -13.83 -6.15
CA ASP A 338 -24.80 -13.24 -7.20
C ASP A 338 -25.45 -11.98 -6.63
N PRO A 339 -25.09 -10.75 -7.07
CA PRO A 339 -25.33 -9.49 -6.37
C PRO A 339 -26.80 -9.04 -6.43
N THR A 340 -27.67 -9.91 -5.91
CA THR A 340 -29.13 -9.88 -5.86
C THR A 340 -29.61 -9.23 -4.57
N LEU A 341 -28.71 -9.03 -3.60
CA LEU A 341 -28.99 -8.56 -2.24
C LEU A 341 -29.87 -9.53 -1.45
N THR A 342 -29.84 -10.80 -1.84
CA THR A 342 -30.51 -11.91 -1.16
C THR A 342 -29.52 -13.04 -0.94
N VAL A 343 -29.52 -13.63 0.25
CA VAL A 343 -28.66 -14.75 0.61
C VAL A 343 -29.53 -15.92 1.01
N ASP A 344 -29.39 -17.01 0.29
CA ASP A 344 -30.13 -18.23 0.54
C ASP A 344 -29.49 -19.06 1.65
N ARG A 345 -30.33 -19.64 2.50
CA ARG A 345 -29.97 -20.64 3.50
C ARG A 345 -30.94 -21.80 3.40
N ALA A 346 -30.44 -22.98 3.08
CA ALA A 346 -31.26 -24.18 3.02
C ALA A 346 -31.13 -24.99 4.32
N PHE A 347 -32.26 -25.54 4.78
CA PHE A 347 -32.37 -26.40 5.95
C PHE A 347 -33.10 -27.68 5.58
N VAL A 348 -32.63 -28.82 6.08
CA VAL A 348 -33.29 -30.12 5.91
C VAL A 348 -33.89 -30.55 7.24
N LYS A 349 -35.10 -31.11 7.17
CA LYS A 349 -35.76 -31.73 8.30
C LYS A 349 -35.06 -33.02 8.68
N ASN A 350 -34.63 -33.13 9.92
CA ASN A 350 -34.11 -34.37 10.49
C ASN A 350 -35.29 -35.32 10.80
N SER A 351 -35.19 -36.57 10.36
CA SER A 351 -36.23 -37.59 10.53
C SER A 351 -36.42 -38.02 11.99
N ASP A 352 -35.37 -37.91 12.81
CA ASP A 352 -35.32 -38.55 14.12
C ASP A 352 -35.89 -37.66 15.22
N ASP A 353 -35.68 -36.34 15.13
CA ASP A 353 -36.09 -35.37 16.14
C ASP A 353 -37.00 -34.24 15.62
N PHE A 354 -37.38 -34.29 14.34
CA PHE A 354 -38.20 -33.28 13.65
C PHE A 354 -37.62 -31.86 13.69
N THR A 355 -36.33 -31.70 13.98
CA THR A 355 -35.64 -30.41 13.91
C THR A 355 -35.18 -30.10 12.48
N PHE A 356 -34.75 -28.86 12.25
CA PHE A 356 -34.18 -28.43 10.97
C PHE A 356 -32.70 -28.14 11.13
N GLU A 357 -31.87 -28.84 10.36
CA GLU A 357 -30.43 -28.61 10.32
C GLU A 357 -30.02 -27.92 9.01
N PRO A 358 -28.97 -27.07 9.01
CA PRO A 358 -28.47 -26.46 7.80
C PRO A 358 -28.04 -27.51 6.76
N MET A 359 -28.54 -27.39 5.53
CA MET A 359 -28.12 -28.25 4.42
C MET A 359 -26.66 -28.01 4.07
N ARG A 360 -25.98 -29.09 3.69
CA ARG A 360 -24.60 -29.08 3.23
C ARG A 360 -24.53 -29.55 1.78
N ASN A 361 -23.63 -28.97 1.01
CA ASN A 361 -23.33 -29.44 -0.35
C ASN A 361 -22.56 -30.77 -0.33
N SER A 362 -22.28 -31.33 -1.50
CA SER A 362 -21.60 -32.62 -1.68
C SER A 362 -20.18 -32.71 -1.07
N VAL A 363 -19.59 -31.57 -0.68
CA VAL A 363 -18.29 -31.50 0.02
C VAL A 363 -18.41 -31.12 1.49
N GLY A 364 -19.63 -31.18 2.06
CA GLY A 364 -19.89 -30.94 3.48
C GLY A 364 -19.90 -29.46 3.90
N GLN A 365 -19.80 -28.53 2.95
CA GLN A 365 -19.90 -27.09 3.23
C GLN A 365 -21.37 -26.66 3.32
N LEU A 366 -21.68 -25.75 4.23
CA LEU A 366 -23.02 -25.20 4.36
C LEU A 366 -23.49 -24.58 3.04
N TRP A 367 -24.76 -24.78 2.69
CA TRP A 367 -25.45 -23.99 1.66
C TRP A 367 -25.81 -22.60 2.22
N GLU A 368 -24.81 -21.92 2.78
CA GLU A 368 -24.89 -20.61 3.40
C GLU A 368 -23.60 -19.86 3.07
N CYS A 369 -23.74 -18.69 2.42
CA CYS A 369 -22.61 -17.80 2.17
C CYS A 369 -22.44 -16.75 3.28
N THR A 370 -22.99 -16.97 4.47
CA THR A 370 -22.79 -16.08 5.63
C THR A 370 -21.64 -16.57 6.50
N ARG A 371 -20.75 -15.67 6.88
CA ARG A 371 -19.74 -15.90 7.90
C ARG A 371 -20.24 -15.41 9.26
N THR A 372 -19.85 -16.08 10.33
CA THR A 372 -20.16 -15.67 11.71
C THR A 372 -19.74 -14.23 11.97
N TYR A 373 -18.55 -13.86 11.49
CA TYR A 373 -18.10 -12.49 11.35
C TYR A 373 -17.15 -12.38 10.17
N HIS A 374 -16.90 -11.16 9.72
CA HIS A 374 -15.90 -10.84 8.72
C HIS A 374 -15.27 -9.49 9.00
N ILE A 375 -13.99 -9.37 8.71
CA ILE A 375 -13.24 -8.13 8.89
C ILE A 375 -12.78 -7.61 7.53
N TRP A 376 -13.20 -6.40 7.18
CA TRP A 376 -12.61 -5.63 6.08
C TRP A 376 -11.85 -4.43 6.62
N VAL A 377 -11.20 -3.70 5.72
CA VAL A 377 -10.42 -2.51 6.05
C VAL A 377 -11.03 -1.29 5.39
N GLU A 378 -11.09 -0.18 6.11
CA GLU A 378 -11.40 1.12 5.53
C GLU A 378 -10.12 1.93 5.40
N CYS A 379 -9.82 2.42 4.20
CA CYS A 379 -8.73 3.35 3.92
C CYS A 379 -9.30 4.74 3.63
N PHE A 380 -8.71 5.79 4.20
CA PHE A 380 -9.15 7.15 3.92
C PHE A 380 -8.47 7.69 2.67
N CYS A 381 -9.28 8.12 1.68
CA CYS A 381 -8.78 8.92 0.57
C CYS A 381 -9.89 9.69 -0.16
N ARG A 382 -9.47 10.69 -0.94
CA ARG A 382 -10.33 11.34 -1.95
C ARG A 382 -10.44 10.48 -3.20
N ARG A 383 -11.60 10.57 -3.85
CA ARG A 383 -12.05 9.75 -4.98
C ARG A 383 -12.29 10.61 -6.22
N SER A 384 -11.22 11.22 -6.72
CA SER A 384 -11.28 12.04 -7.94
C SER A 384 -11.74 11.28 -9.19
N ASP A 385 -11.74 9.93 -9.14
CA ASP A 385 -12.25 9.05 -10.17
C ASP A 385 -13.78 8.97 -10.23
N ILE A 386 -14.48 9.25 -9.13
CA ILE A 386 -15.95 9.13 -9.04
C ILE A 386 -16.66 10.36 -8.45
N GLY A 387 -15.93 11.37 -7.96
CA GLY A 387 -16.48 12.63 -7.45
C GLY A 387 -16.25 12.85 -5.95
N SER A 388 -16.11 14.11 -5.55
CA SER A 388 -15.79 14.51 -4.17
C SER A 388 -16.88 14.17 -3.15
N GLU A 389 -18.12 13.97 -3.60
CA GLU A 389 -19.20 13.50 -2.74
C GLU A 389 -18.91 12.09 -2.17
N PHE A 390 -18.02 11.32 -2.80
CA PHE A 390 -17.64 9.97 -2.39
C PHE A 390 -16.29 9.89 -1.67
N ASP A 391 -15.68 11.03 -1.36
CA ASP A 391 -14.45 11.14 -0.57
C ASP A 391 -14.61 10.57 0.85
N GLY A 392 -13.49 10.19 1.46
CA GLY A 392 -13.41 9.74 2.85
C GLY A 392 -13.08 8.26 2.96
N TRP A 393 -13.77 7.54 3.84
CA TRP A 393 -13.52 6.12 4.08
C TRP A 393 -13.94 5.25 2.90
N GLN A 394 -12.99 4.42 2.44
CA GLN A 394 -13.17 3.49 1.34
C GLN A 394 -12.96 2.06 1.83
N LEU A 395 -13.96 1.20 1.67
CA LEU A 395 -13.93 -0.19 2.08
C LEU A 395 -13.10 -1.00 1.08
N VAL A 396 -12.12 -1.73 1.58
CA VAL A 396 -11.22 -2.62 0.83
C VAL A 396 -11.12 -3.93 1.60
N ASP A 397 -11.24 -5.05 0.90
CA ASP A 397 -11.19 -6.37 1.52
C ASP A 397 -10.02 -7.18 0.96
N PRO A 398 -8.92 -7.37 1.74
CA PRO A 398 -7.80 -8.20 1.34
C PRO A 398 -8.10 -9.71 1.42
N THR A 399 -9.31 -10.09 1.85
CA THR A 399 -9.67 -11.45 2.27
C THR A 399 -10.82 -12.04 1.45
N ALA A 400 -11.51 -11.19 0.69
CA ALA A 400 -12.65 -11.55 -0.14
C ALA A 400 -12.27 -12.70 -1.11
N PRO A 401 -13.06 -13.78 -1.22
CA PRO A 401 -12.82 -14.86 -2.17
C PRO A 401 -12.87 -14.36 -3.62
N GLU A 402 -12.37 -15.18 -4.54
CA GLU A 402 -12.40 -14.82 -5.95
C GLU A 402 -13.85 -14.71 -6.43
N SER A 403 -14.21 -13.52 -6.92
CA SER A 403 -15.46 -13.31 -7.64
C SER A 403 -15.13 -12.86 -9.06
N PRO A 404 -15.77 -13.44 -10.09
CA PRO A 404 -15.68 -12.94 -11.46
C PRO A 404 -16.09 -11.46 -11.54
N LEU A 405 -17.04 -11.03 -10.70
CA LEU A 405 -17.60 -9.68 -10.67
C LEU A 405 -16.61 -8.64 -10.12
N SER A 406 -15.74 -9.04 -9.19
CA SER A 406 -14.75 -8.14 -8.58
C SER A 406 -13.42 -8.09 -9.34
N ALA A 407 -13.30 -8.80 -10.46
CA ALA A 407 -12.02 -8.98 -11.17
C ALA A 407 -10.88 -9.43 -10.22
N ARG A 408 -11.23 -10.27 -9.24
CA ARG A 408 -10.35 -10.78 -8.16
C ARG A 408 -9.83 -9.72 -7.17
N GLN A 409 -10.37 -8.49 -7.14
CA GLN A 409 -10.00 -7.41 -6.21
C GLN A 409 -11.26 -6.77 -5.62
N PHE A 410 -11.34 -6.58 -4.30
CA PHE A 410 -12.58 -6.17 -3.64
C PHE A 410 -12.44 -4.79 -2.98
N GLY A 411 -13.11 -3.78 -3.53
CA GLY A 411 -13.00 -2.37 -3.15
C GLY A 411 -11.90 -1.61 -3.92
N PRO A 412 -11.79 -0.27 -3.82
CA PRO A 412 -12.41 0.59 -2.83
C PRO A 412 -13.87 0.97 -3.11
N ALA A 413 -14.77 0.58 -2.21
CA ALA A 413 -16.16 1.07 -2.19
C ALA A 413 -16.28 2.27 -1.25
N SER A 414 -16.90 3.36 -1.70
CA SER A 414 -17.08 4.54 -0.84
C SER A 414 -18.11 4.26 0.25
N LEU A 415 -17.76 4.48 1.52
CA LEU A 415 -18.71 4.39 2.62
C LEU A 415 -19.90 5.35 2.41
N ARG A 416 -19.66 6.52 1.79
CA ARG A 416 -20.72 7.48 1.48
C ARG A 416 -21.66 6.96 0.39
N SER A 417 -21.14 6.27 -0.64
CA SER A 417 -22.01 5.68 -1.67
C SER A 417 -22.90 4.58 -1.08
N LEU A 418 -22.35 3.75 -0.19
CA LEU A 418 -23.09 2.71 0.53
C LEU A 418 -24.20 3.28 1.42
N LYS A 419 -23.90 4.35 2.19
CA LYS A 419 -24.88 5.04 3.03
C LYS A 419 -25.99 5.72 2.23
N ALA A 420 -25.67 6.23 1.04
CA ALA A 420 -26.63 6.84 0.13
C ALA A 420 -27.30 5.83 -0.83
N THR A 421 -27.02 4.53 -0.67
CA THR A 421 -27.53 3.44 -1.52
C THR A 421 -27.24 3.65 -3.02
N LYS A 422 -26.14 4.36 -3.34
CA LYS A 422 -25.63 4.54 -4.71
C LYS A 422 -24.71 3.37 -5.06
N LEU A 423 -25.29 2.21 -5.35
CA LEU A 423 -24.56 0.94 -5.45
C LEU A 423 -23.89 0.68 -6.80
N GLU A 424 -24.23 1.45 -7.82
CA GLU A 424 -23.66 1.34 -9.17
C GLU A 424 -22.33 2.11 -9.31
N VAL A 425 -21.89 2.78 -8.24
CA VAL A 425 -20.63 3.54 -8.20
C VAL A 425 -19.43 2.59 -8.02
N PRO A 426 -18.38 2.71 -8.85
CA PRO A 426 -17.16 1.93 -8.66
C PRO A 426 -16.47 2.22 -7.31
N TYR A 427 -15.85 1.25 -6.65
CA TYR A 427 -15.72 -0.17 -7.00
C TYR A 427 -16.53 -1.01 -6.03
N ASP A 428 -17.13 -2.10 -6.52
CA ASP A 428 -17.70 -3.18 -5.70
C ASP A 428 -18.72 -2.73 -4.63
N ALA A 429 -19.34 -1.56 -4.80
CA ALA A 429 -20.25 -0.98 -3.81
C ALA A 429 -21.45 -1.91 -3.54
N ARG A 430 -22.07 -2.46 -4.60
CA ARG A 430 -23.14 -3.45 -4.45
C ARG A 430 -22.70 -4.70 -3.69
N LEU A 431 -21.48 -5.19 -3.91
CA LEU A 431 -20.97 -6.38 -3.22
C LEU A 431 -20.78 -6.10 -1.73
N PHE A 432 -20.13 -4.99 -1.36
CA PHE A 432 -20.01 -4.57 0.04
C PHE A 432 -21.36 -4.31 0.70
N TYR A 433 -22.31 -3.70 -0.02
CA TYR A 433 -23.66 -3.47 0.50
C TYR A 433 -24.36 -4.78 0.84
N GLY A 434 -24.27 -5.78 -0.04
CA GLY A 434 -24.79 -7.12 0.20
C GLY A 434 -24.21 -7.76 1.47
N MET A 435 -22.94 -7.49 1.79
CA MET A 435 -22.31 -8.11 2.96
C MET A 435 -22.99 -7.81 4.29
N TYR A 436 -23.55 -6.62 4.46
CA TYR A 436 -24.17 -6.21 5.72
C TYR A 436 -25.68 -5.89 5.60
N ARG A 437 -26.26 -5.88 4.39
CA ARG A 437 -27.68 -5.57 4.15
C ARG A 437 -28.44 -6.61 3.34
N SER A 438 -27.84 -7.70 2.89
CA SER A 438 -28.60 -8.73 2.15
C SER A 438 -29.77 -9.28 2.99
N ASN A 439 -30.93 -9.41 2.35
CA ASN A 439 -32.06 -10.12 2.92
C ASN A 439 -31.73 -11.62 2.97
N LYS A 440 -32.22 -12.32 3.98
CA LYS A 440 -31.99 -13.77 4.12
C LYS A 440 -33.25 -14.52 3.66
N VAL A 441 -33.09 -15.45 2.73
CA VAL A 441 -34.17 -16.35 2.31
C VAL A 441 -33.87 -17.73 2.88
N GLN A 442 -34.75 -18.24 3.75
CA GLN A 442 -34.57 -19.54 4.37
C GLN A 442 -35.50 -20.57 3.72
N TRP A 443 -34.91 -21.62 3.16
CA TRP A 443 -35.58 -22.70 2.45
C TRP A 443 -35.58 -23.93 3.34
N PHE A 444 -36.73 -24.57 3.53
CA PHE A 444 -36.90 -25.73 4.39
C PHE A 444 -37.32 -26.92 3.55
N TYR A 445 -36.57 -28.01 3.61
CA TYR A 445 -36.76 -29.21 2.82
C TYR A 445 -36.98 -30.44 3.70
N GLU A 446 -37.59 -31.47 3.12
CA GLU A 446 -37.68 -32.83 3.64
C GLU A 446 -37.09 -33.78 2.61
N TYR A 447 -36.23 -34.70 3.04
CA TYR A 447 -35.68 -35.71 2.15
C TYR A 447 -36.66 -36.87 2.00
N GLU A 448 -37.08 -37.16 0.77
CA GLU A 448 -38.00 -38.24 0.44
C GLU A 448 -37.22 -39.45 -0.08
N SER A 449 -37.01 -40.44 0.78
CA SER A 449 -36.20 -41.63 0.47
C SER A 449 -36.72 -42.47 -0.70
N GLU A 450 -38.03 -42.43 -0.96
CA GLU A 450 -38.66 -43.18 -2.06
C GLU A 450 -38.36 -42.57 -3.44
N ALA A 451 -38.21 -41.24 -3.49
CA ALA A 451 -37.93 -40.50 -4.72
C ALA A 451 -36.44 -40.14 -4.88
N ASP A 452 -35.64 -40.26 -3.82
CA ASP A 452 -34.24 -39.79 -3.75
C ASP A 452 -34.13 -38.28 -4.02
N GLU A 453 -35.10 -37.51 -3.51
CA GLU A 453 -35.23 -36.07 -3.77
C GLU A 453 -35.54 -35.26 -2.50
N TYR A 454 -35.22 -33.97 -2.55
CA TYR A 454 -35.58 -33.01 -1.50
C TYR A 454 -36.88 -32.29 -1.86
N ARG A 455 -37.94 -32.52 -1.08
CA ARG A 455 -39.20 -31.80 -1.22
C ARG A 455 -39.18 -30.50 -0.43
N LEU A 456 -39.50 -29.38 -1.07
CA LEU A 456 -39.65 -28.09 -0.40
C LEU A 456 -40.89 -28.09 0.50
N LEU A 457 -40.70 -27.79 1.78
CA LEU A 457 -41.76 -27.64 2.78
C LEU A 457 -42.20 -26.18 2.96
N HIS A 458 -41.25 -25.27 3.07
CA HIS A 458 -41.51 -23.88 3.44
C HIS A 458 -40.40 -22.94 2.98
N VAL A 459 -40.77 -21.69 2.69
CA VAL A 459 -39.83 -20.59 2.42
C VAL A 459 -40.14 -19.44 3.35
N LYS A 460 -39.12 -18.96 4.06
CA LYS A 460 -39.22 -17.82 4.98
C LYS A 460 -38.33 -16.68 4.50
N PHE A 461 -38.94 -15.52 4.28
CA PHE A 461 -38.24 -14.28 3.97
C PHE A 461 -37.90 -13.54 5.27
N CYS A 462 -36.62 -13.38 5.53
CA CYS A 462 -36.09 -12.59 6.62
C CYS A 462 -35.54 -11.29 6.04
N TRP A 463 -36.39 -10.26 6.02
CA TRP A 463 -35.98 -8.92 5.65
C TRP A 463 -34.91 -8.44 6.62
N GLY A 464 -33.80 -7.90 6.09
CA GLY A 464 -32.73 -7.35 6.91
C GLY A 464 -33.31 -6.32 7.87
N ASN A 465 -32.88 -6.36 9.13
CA ASN A 465 -33.41 -5.52 10.20
C ASN A 465 -33.66 -4.08 9.72
N GLU A 466 -34.88 -3.59 9.93
CA GLU A 466 -35.11 -2.16 10.14
C GLU A 466 -34.20 -1.76 11.31
N LEU A 467 -33.13 -1.04 10.99
CA LEU A 467 -32.19 -0.43 11.93
C LEU A 467 -32.12 1.04 11.64
#